data_AF-A0A2N5TX08-F1
#
_entry.id   AF-A0A2N5TX08-F1
#
_cell.length_a   1.000
_cell.length_b   1.000
_cell.length_c   1.000
_cell.angle_alpha   90.00
_cell.angle_beta   90.00
_cell.angle_gamma   90.00
#
_symmetry.space_group_name_H-M   'P 1'
#
loop_
_entity.id
_entity.type
_entity.pdbx_description
1 polymer ?
#
loop_
_entity_poly.entity_id
_entity_poly.type
_entity_poly.pdbx_seq_one_letter_code
_entity_poly.pdbx_strand_id
1 'polypeptide(L)'
;MAPAPPRRTKSVKKSIQFNLMVVGASGSGRTTFVNTLVGQNGWLQHSTSSDPSVAYGAQTFIEVRKQTIELNQGNIPVRLTVCDTPGIGDNMDNQSAFLTISGYLEKQYDDLLAEESRIKRNTRLEDNRVHALLYFIAPTGHSLKETDIQLMKRLSPRVNVIPVIGKADTFTPSELKGFKER
;
A
#
# COMPACT_ATOMS: atom_id res chain seq x y z
N MET A 1 51.50 -28.52 10.86
CA MET A 1 50.51 -28.20 9.81
C MET A 1 49.20 -27.88 10.53
N ALA A 2 48.87 -26.60 10.70
CA ALA A 2 47.66 -26.20 11.44
C ALA A 2 46.42 -26.31 10.55
N PRO A 3 45.26 -26.77 11.07
CA PRO A 3 44.05 -26.89 10.27
C PRO A 3 43.51 -25.50 9.91
N ALA A 4 43.08 -25.34 8.65
CA ALA A 4 42.51 -24.10 8.14
C ALA A 4 41.25 -23.71 8.92
N PRO A 5 41.04 -22.41 9.21
CA PRO A 5 39.87 -21.96 9.96
C PRO A 5 38.58 -22.29 9.19
N PRO A 6 37.49 -22.64 9.89
CA PRO A 6 36.23 -22.97 9.26
C PRO A 6 35.72 -21.75 8.49
N ARG A 7 35.54 -21.93 7.18
CA ARG A 7 34.97 -20.94 6.28
C ARG A 7 33.52 -20.72 6.69
N ARG A 8 33.28 -19.74 7.57
CA ARG A 8 31.94 -19.23 7.88
C ARG A 8 31.32 -18.79 6.56
N THR A 9 30.46 -19.63 5.99
CA THR A 9 29.49 -19.19 5.01
C THR A 9 28.64 -18.15 5.72
N LYS A 10 28.93 -16.86 5.48
CA LYS A 10 28.00 -15.79 5.83
C LYS A 10 26.72 -16.16 5.10
N SER A 11 25.75 -16.72 5.81
CA SER A 11 24.39 -16.86 5.34
C SER A 11 23.95 -15.42 5.08
N VAL A 12 24.09 -14.96 3.84
CA VAL A 12 23.60 -13.65 3.43
C VAL A 12 22.10 -13.75 3.61
N LYS A 13 21.60 -13.27 4.75
CA LYS A 13 20.18 -13.23 5.02
C LYS A 13 19.58 -12.37 3.92
N LYS A 14 18.87 -13.01 2.98
CA LYS A 14 18.24 -12.31 1.86
C LYS A 14 17.31 -11.26 2.45
N SER A 15 17.53 -10.00 2.08
CA SER A 15 16.62 -8.92 2.42
C SER A 15 15.28 -9.18 1.73
N ILE A 16 14.20 -9.07 2.49
CA ILE A 16 12.85 -9.21 1.94
C ILE A 16 12.44 -7.84 1.41
N GLN A 17 12.07 -7.76 0.13
CA GLN A 17 11.44 -6.57 -0.43
C GLN A 17 9.93 -6.76 -0.38
N PHE A 18 9.21 -5.78 0.17
CA PHE A 18 7.77 -5.82 0.29
C PHE A 18 7.14 -4.48 -0.08
N ASN A 19 6.41 -4.44 -1.20
CA ASN A 19 5.67 -3.27 -1.64
C ASN A 19 4.19 -3.41 -1.26
N LEU A 20 3.69 -2.46 -0.47
CA LEU A 20 2.33 -2.38 0.04
C LEU A 20 1.65 -1.14 -0.55
N MET A 21 0.46 -1.30 -1.11
CA MET A 21 -0.36 -0.17 -1.54
C MET A 21 -1.50 0.05 -0.56
N VAL A 22 -1.81 1.30 -0.24
CA VAL A 22 -2.84 1.65 0.72
C VAL A 22 -3.87 2.55 0.06
N VAL A 23 -5.13 2.09 0.06
CA VAL A 23 -6.26 2.71 -0.65
C VAL A 23 -7.43 2.86 0.31
N GLY A 24 -8.20 3.96 0.20
CA GLY A 24 -9.45 4.16 0.93
C GLY A 24 -9.78 5.64 1.11
N ALA A 25 -10.97 5.93 1.66
CA ALA A 25 -11.47 7.29 1.88
C ALA A 25 -10.48 8.18 2.66
N SER A 26 -10.55 9.50 2.49
CA SER A 26 -9.81 10.39 3.39
C SER A 26 -10.33 10.26 4.81
N GLY A 27 -9.44 10.43 5.79
CA GLY A 27 -9.79 10.27 7.20
C GLY A 27 -10.11 8.84 7.65
N SER A 28 -9.89 7.81 6.82
CA SER A 28 -10.06 6.39 7.19
C SER A 28 -8.94 5.82 8.06
N GLY A 29 -7.87 6.58 8.29
CA GLY A 29 -6.74 6.19 9.15
C GLY A 29 -5.56 5.54 8.43
N ARG A 30 -5.51 5.58 7.09
CA ARG A 30 -4.42 5.02 6.25
C ARG A 30 -3.03 5.45 6.68
N THR A 31 -2.78 6.75 6.73
CA THR A 31 -1.49 7.34 7.14
C THR A 31 -1.11 6.91 8.56
N THR A 32 -2.06 6.94 9.49
CA THR A 32 -1.86 6.53 10.89
C THR A 32 -1.52 5.04 10.98
N PHE A 33 -2.21 4.19 10.23
CA PHE A 33 -1.95 2.76 10.18
C PHE A 33 -0.54 2.48 9.68
N VAL A 34 -0.10 3.15 8.60
CA VAL A 34 1.26 2.96 8.08
C VAL A 34 2.31 3.45 9.07
N ASN A 35 2.11 4.62 9.69
CA ASN A 35 3.02 5.12 10.73
C ASN A 35 3.14 4.12 11.91
N THR A 36 2.02 3.49 12.27
CA THR A 36 1.97 2.44 13.31
C THR A 36 2.69 1.17 12.86
N LEU A 37 2.49 0.74 11.61
CA LEU A 37 3.14 -0.45 11.03
C LEU A 37 4.67 -0.30 10.98
N VAL A 38 5.14 0.91 10.68
CA VAL A 38 6.56 1.26 10.62
C VAL A 38 7.16 1.47 12.02
N GLY A 39 6.34 1.76 13.03
CA GLY A 39 6.81 2.09 14.38
C GLY A 39 7.51 3.45 14.47
N GLN A 40 7.35 4.30 13.45
CA GLN A 40 7.86 5.68 13.45
C GLN A 40 6.69 6.64 13.28
N ASN A 41 6.42 7.40 14.35
CA ASN A 41 5.41 8.45 14.31
C ASN A 41 5.88 9.58 13.36
N GLY A 42 5.05 9.91 12.37
CA GLY A 42 5.29 11.04 11.46
C GLY A 42 6.11 10.73 10.20
N TRP A 43 6.37 9.45 9.88
CA TRP A 43 7.06 9.07 8.64
C TRP A 43 6.26 9.45 7.38
N LEU A 44 4.95 9.17 7.41
CA LEU A 44 4.00 9.74 6.48
C LEU A 44 3.33 10.96 7.13
N GLN A 45 3.47 12.12 6.48
CA GLN A 45 2.72 13.31 6.82
C GLN A 45 1.29 13.17 6.34
N HIS A 46 0.32 13.57 7.18
CA HIS A 46 -1.07 13.64 6.77
C HIS A 46 -1.19 14.62 5.60
N SER A 47 -1.85 14.21 4.52
CA SER A 47 -2.28 15.11 3.46
C SER A 47 -3.42 16.01 3.95
N THR A 48 -3.16 16.84 4.97
CA THR A 48 -4.00 17.99 5.27
C THR A 48 -3.43 19.15 4.46
N SER A 49 -4.05 19.45 3.32
CA SER A 49 -3.85 20.72 2.62
C SER A 49 -4.39 21.84 3.51
N SER A 50 -3.58 22.29 4.46
CA SER A 50 -3.85 23.44 5.32
C SER A 50 -3.25 24.71 4.69
N ASP A 51 -3.49 24.92 3.41
CA ASP A 51 -3.14 26.18 2.75
C ASP A 51 -4.35 26.61 1.88
N PRO A 52 -5.14 27.60 2.33
CA PRO A 52 -6.34 28.04 1.62
C PRO A 52 -6.05 28.70 0.26
N SER A 53 -4.78 28.94 -0.07
CA SER A 53 -4.35 29.48 -1.36
C SER A 53 -4.37 28.45 -2.51
N VAL A 54 -4.28 27.15 -2.22
CA VAL A 54 -4.25 26.07 -3.24
C VAL A 54 -5.63 25.48 -3.52
N ALA A 55 -6.65 25.85 -2.75
CA ALA A 55 -7.99 25.26 -2.80
C ALA A 55 -8.81 25.62 -4.07
N TYR A 56 -8.39 26.64 -4.82
CA TYR A 56 -9.17 27.17 -5.96
C TYR A 56 -8.67 26.79 -7.36
N GLY A 57 -7.58 26.02 -7.49
CA GLY A 57 -6.97 25.77 -8.81
C GLY A 57 -6.46 24.36 -9.09
N ALA A 58 -6.31 23.50 -8.09
CA ALA A 58 -5.80 22.17 -8.32
C ALA A 58 -6.95 21.21 -8.66
N GLN A 59 -7.09 20.88 -9.95
CA GLN A 59 -7.63 19.56 -10.30
C GLN A 59 -6.86 18.56 -9.43
N THR A 60 -7.56 17.89 -8.50
CA THR A 60 -6.99 16.93 -7.58
C THR A 60 -6.59 15.68 -8.36
N PHE A 61 -5.48 15.77 -9.09
CA PHE A 61 -4.88 14.62 -9.74
C PHE A 61 -4.50 13.63 -8.64
N ILE A 62 -5.15 12.47 -8.66
CA ILE A 62 -4.84 11.38 -7.77
C ILE A 62 -3.46 10.87 -8.19
N GLU A 63 -2.44 11.18 -7.40
CA GLU A 63 -1.06 10.72 -7.63
C GLU A 63 -0.67 9.67 -6.58
N VAL A 64 -0.02 8.60 -7.04
CA VAL A 64 0.49 7.55 -6.15
C VAL A 64 1.82 8.01 -5.54
N ARG A 65 1.83 8.28 -4.23
CA ARG A 65 3.04 8.66 -3.49
C ARG A 65 3.74 7.41 -2.97
N LYS A 66 4.99 7.18 -3.38
CA LYS A 66 5.81 6.07 -2.88
C LYS A 66 6.76 6.54 -1.80
N GLN A 67 6.88 5.78 -0.73
CA GLN A 67 7.92 5.94 0.29
C GLN A 67 8.50 4.58 0.64
N THR A 68 9.83 4.49 0.73
CA THR A 68 10.52 3.25 1.06
C THR A 68 11.27 3.41 2.37
N ILE A 69 11.18 2.40 3.22
CA ILE A 69 11.91 2.32 4.48
C ILE A 69 12.51 0.93 4.66
N GLU A 70 13.69 0.87 5.26
CA GLU A 70 14.34 -0.37 5.66
C GLU A 70 14.07 -0.64 7.13
N LEU A 71 13.38 -1.74 7.40
CA LEU A 71 13.00 -2.21 8.72
C LEU A 71 13.80 -3.47 9.06
N ASN A 72 14.16 -3.64 10.32
CA ASN A 72 14.77 -4.89 10.79
C ASN A 72 13.72 -5.65 11.61
N GLN A 73 13.09 -6.65 11.00
CA GLN A 73 12.15 -7.51 11.73
C GLN A 73 12.94 -8.65 12.37
N GLY A 74 13.36 -8.41 13.61
CA GLY A 74 14.25 -9.29 14.37
C GLY A 74 15.62 -9.40 13.69
N ASN A 75 15.86 -10.53 13.03
CA ASN A 75 17.15 -10.86 12.41
C ASN A 75 17.14 -10.73 10.88
N ILE A 76 16.03 -10.33 10.27
CA ILE A 76 15.83 -10.27 8.82
C ILE A 76 15.62 -8.79 8.40
N PRO A 77 16.45 -8.24 7.50
CA PRO A 77 16.21 -6.92 6.94
C PRO A 77 15.05 -6.98 5.94
N VAL A 78 14.06 -6.10 6.13
CA VAL A 78 12.86 -5.96 5.30
C VAL A 78 12.86 -4.56 4.71
N ARG A 79 12.89 -4.43 3.39
CA ARG A 79 12.67 -3.18 2.67
C ARG A 79 11.18 -3.06 2.38
N LEU A 80 10.49 -2.20 3.11
CA LEU A 80 9.06 -1.92 2.95
C LEU A 80 8.89 -0.68 2.07
N THR A 81 8.21 -0.81 0.93
CA THR A 81 7.77 0.32 0.11
C THR A 81 6.28 0.50 0.27
N VAL A 82 5.84 1.66 0.73
CA VAL A 82 4.43 2.01 0.85
C VAL A 82 4.04 2.95 -0.28
N CYS A 83 3.01 2.57 -1.04
CA CYS A 83 2.38 3.38 -2.06
C CYS A 83 1.05 3.90 -1.52
N ASP A 84 0.98 5.18 -1.17
CA ASP A 84 -0.25 5.84 -0.73
C ASP A 84 -0.95 6.55 -1.89
N THR A 85 -2.26 6.45 -1.94
CA THR A 85 -3.11 7.10 -2.94
C THR A 85 -4.09 8.06 -2.25
N PRO A 86 -3.70 9.29 -1.92
CA PRO A 86 -4.59 10.27 -1.28
C PRO A 86 -5.81 10.57 -2.19
N GLY A 87 -6.98 10.82 -1.59
CA GLY A 87 -8.17 11.30 -2.31
C GLY A 87 -9.08 10.26 -2.98
N ILE A 88 -8.86 8.96 -2.76
CA ILE A 88 -9.79 7.92 -3.27
C ILE A 88 -10.99 7.79 -2.34
N GLY A 89 -12.22 8.02 -2.85
CA GLY A 89 -13.48 7.84 -2.10
C GLY A 89 -14.13 9.12 -1.56
N ASP A 90 -13.51 10.29 -1.73
CA ASP A 90 -14.12 11.59 -1.40
C ASP A 90 -14.83 12.25 -2.60
N ASN A 91 -14.42 11.89 -3.82
CA ASN A 91 -15.03 12.35 -5.07
C ASN A 91 -16.23 11.48 -5.45
N MET A 92 -17.26 12.09 -6.05
CA MET A 92 -18.44 11.37 -6.58
C MET A 92 -18.06 10.39 -7.70
N ASP A 93 -16.95 10.65 -8.41
CA ASP A 93 -16.45 9.81 -9.49
C ASP A 93 -15.25 8.96 -9.05
N ASN A 94 -15.53 7.72 -8.67
CA ASN A 94 -14.53 6.71 -8.31
C ASN A 94 -13.93 5.97 -9.54
N GLN A 95 -14.38 6.27 -10.76
CA GLN A 95 -13.82 5.67 -11.97
C GLN A 95 -12.40 6.19 -12.24
N SER A 96 -12.17 7.48 -11.99
CA SER A 96 -10.84 8.10 -12.06
C SER A 96 -9.84 7.41 -11.12
N ALA A 97 -10.24 7.17 -9.87
CA ALA A 97 -9.44 6.48 -8.87
C ALA A 97 -9.06 5.05 -9.29
N PHE A 98 -10.01 4.31 -9.87
CA PHE A 98 -9.75 2.97 -10.39
C PHE A 98 -8.73 2.98 -11.53
N LEU A 99 -8.85 3.92 -12.48
CA LEU A 99 -7.93 4.05 -13.61
C LEU A 99 -6.51 4.40 -13.13
N THR A 100 -6.39 5.30 -12.16
CA THR A 100 -5.09 5.65 -11.58
C THR A 100 -4.44 4.44 -10.89
N ILE A 101 -5.19 3.72 -10.03
CA ILE A 101 -4.64 2.54 -9.34
C ILE A 101 -4.27 1.46 -10.36
N SER A 102 -5.17 1.12 -11.27
CA SER A 102 -4.97 0.04 -12.22
C SER A 102 -3.83 0.37 -13.18
N GLY A 103 -3.78 1.60 -13.69
CA GLY A 103 -2.69 2.05 -14.56
C GLY A 103 -1.35 2.07 -13.84
N TYR A 104 -1.32 2.41 -12.54
CA TYR A 104 -0.11 2.30 -11.74
C TYR A 104 0.35 0.84 -11.58
N LEU A 105 -0.57 -0.08 -11.26
CA LEU A 105 -0.28 -1.51 -11.12
C LEU A 105 0.23 -2.10 -12.44
N GLU A 106 -0.48 -1.87 -13.55
CA GLU A 106 -0.10 -2.34 -14.89
C GLU A 106 1.27 -1.80 -15.28
N LYS A 107 1.53 -0.50 -15.06
CA LYS A 107 2.85 0.09 -15.30
C LYS A 107 3.96 -0.63 -14.53
N GLN A 108 3.75 -0.98 -13.25
CA GLN A 108 4.77 -1.71 -12.50
C GLN A 108 5.01 -3.12 -13.03
N TYR A 109 3.97 -3.79 -13.56
CA TYR A 109 4.12 -5.09 -14.22
C TYR A 109 4.85 -4.96 -15.57
N ASP A 110 4.48 -3.97 -16.37
CA ASP A 110 5.09 -3.72 -17.68
C ASP A 110 6.56 -3.32 -17.55
N ASP A 111 6.91 -2.46 -16.59
CA ASP A 111 8.29 -2.07 -16.31
C ASP A 111 9.15 -3.29 -15.96
N LEU A 112 8.62 -4.22 -15.15
CA LEU A 112 9.31 -5.46 -14.81
C LEU A 112 9.43 -6.38 -16.03
N LEU A 113 8.34 -6.60 -16.75
CA LEU A 113 8.31 -7.47 -17.93
C LEU A 113 9.25 -6.99 -19.02
N ALA A 114 9.31 -5.67 -19.24
CA ALA A 114 10.21 -5.05 -20.21
C ALA A 114 11.67 -5.30 -19.84
N GLU A 115 12.02 -5.26 -18.56
CA GLU A 115 13.38 -5.54 -18.10
C GLU A 115 13.71 -7.04 -18.14
N GLU A 116 12.78 -7.92 -17.76
CA GLU A 116 12.94 -9.38 -17.86
C GLU A 116 13.13 -9.85 -19.31
N SER A 117 12.52 -9.13 -20.26
CA SER A 117 12.59 -9.39 -21.70
C SER A 117 13.91 -8.91 -22.34
N ARG A 118 14.73 -8.11 -21.66
CA ARG A 118 16.02 -7.64 -22.21
C ARG A 118 17.02 -8.77 -22.34
N ILE A 119 17.78 -8.76 -23.44
CA ILE A 119 18.84 -9.75 -23.74
C ILE A 119 19.99 -9.64 -22.72
N LYS A 120 20.39 -8.42 -22.35
CA LYS A 120 21.34 -8.15 -21.26
C LYS A 120 20.58 -7.75 -20.02
N ARG A 121 20.22 -8.74 -19.20
CA ARG A 121 19.48 -8.53 -17.95
C ARG A 121 20.38 -7.90 -16.90
N ASN A 122 19.87 -6.89 -16.20
CA ASN A 122 20.51 -6.41 -14.99
C ASN A 122 20.20 -7.39 -13.83
N THR A 123 21.22 -8.09 -13.31
CA THR A 123 21.07 -9.02 -12.17
C THR A 123 20.70 -8.32 -10.85
N ARG A 124 20.76 -6.99 -10.81
CA ARG A 124 20.43 -6.17 -9.63
C ARG A 124 19.05 -5.50 -9.70
N LEU A 125 18.18 -5.93 -10.59
CA LEU A 125 16.84 -5.35 -10.69
C LEU A 125 16.07 -5.56 -9.37
N GLU A 126 15.48 -4.48 -8.86
CA GLU A 126 14.59 -4.52 -7.70
C GLU A 126 13.14 -4.71 -8.18
N ASP A 127 12.41 -5.62 -7.53
CA ASP A 127 11.00 -5.87 -7.84
C ASP A 127 10.12 -4.76 -7.24
N ASN A 128 9.56 -3.92 -8.09
CA ASN A 128 8.70 -2.79 -7.71
C ASN A 128 7.19 -3.12 -7.78
N ARG A 129 6.82 -4.38 -8.04
CA ARG A 129 5.40 -4.79 -8.10
C ARG A 129 4.75 -4.65 -6.74
N VAL A 130 3.51 -4.19 -6.71
CA VAL A 130 2.71 -4.15 -5.48
C VAL A 130 2.31 -5.57 -5.09
N HIS A 131 2.75 -6.04 -3.91
CA HIS A 131 2.43 -7.40 -3.46
C HIS A 131 1.05 -7.50 -2.82
N ALA A 132 0.62 -6.46 -2.11
CA ALA A 132 -0.67 -6.40 -1.46
C ALA A 132 -1.22 -4.97 -1.47
N LEU A 133 -2.55 -4.87 -1.58
CA LEU A 133 -3.30 -3.63 -1.51
C LEU A 133 -4.23 -3.68 -0.30
N LEU A 134 -4.00 -2.80 0.68
CA LEU A 134 -4.90 -2.62 1.82
C LEU A 134 -6.03 -1.68 1.42
N TYR A 135 -7.26 -2.18 1.47
CA TYR A 135 -8.45 -1.41 1.18
C TYR A 135 -9.14 -0.99 2.48
N PHE A 136 -9.05 0.29 2.83
CA PHE A 136 -9.65 0.85 4.03
C PHE A 136 -11.12 1.17 3.80
N ILE A 137 -11.97 0.35 4.42
CA ILE A 137 -13.42 0.51 4.45
C ILE A 137 -13.77 1.55 5.53
N ALA A 138 -14.62 2.51 5.17
CA ALA A 138 -15.09 3.51 6.11
C ALA A 138 -16.00 2.87 7.20
N PRO A 139 -15.88 3.29 8.47
CA PRO A 139 -16.67 2.75 9.57
C PRO A 139 -18.10 3.33 9.57
N THR A 140 -18.96 2.87 8.67
CA THR A 140 -20.31 3.43 8.51
C THR A 140 -21.37 2.79 9.40
N GLY A 141 -21.10 1.66 10.07
CA GLY A 141 -22.14 0.95 10.84
C GLY A 141 -23.12 0.10 10.01
N HIS A 142 -23.11 0.27 8.69
CA HIS A 142 -24.05 -0.33 7.75
C HIS A 142 -23.36 -1.35 6.84
N SER A 143 -23.98 -1.74 5.73
CA SER A 143 -23.35 -2.61 4.73
C SER A 143 -22.23 -1.88 3.95
N LEU A 144 -21.37 -2.65 3.29
CA LEU A 144 -20.37 -2.11 2.36
C LEU A 144 -21.02 -1.28 1.26
N LYS A 145 -20.39 -0.17 0.87
CA LYS A 145 -20.86 0.63 -0.27
C LYS A 145 -20.70 -0.20 -1.54
N GLU A 146 -21.70 -0.15 -2.42
CA GLU A 146 -21.63 -0.86 -3.70
C GLU A 146 -20.40 -0.46 -4.52
N THR A 147 -20.01 0.82 -4.48
CA THR A 147 -18.81 1.31 -5.13
C THR A 147 -17.53 0.67 -4.60
N ASP A 148 -17.43 0.42 -3.28
CA ASP A 148 -16.29 -0.27 -2.68
C ASP A 148 -16.22 -1.73 -3.16
N ILE A 149 -17.38 -2.41 -3.21
CA ILE A 149 -17.49 -3.79 -3.70
C ILE A 149 -17.04 -3.87 -5.17
N GLN A 150 -17.53 -2.96 -6.02
CA GLN A 150 -17.16 -2.92 -7.43
C GLN A 150 -15.66 -2.65 -7.60
N LEU A 151 -15.09 -1.72 -6.83
CA LEU A 151 -13.67 -1.37 -6.91
C LEU A 151 -12.79 -2.56 -6.49
N MET A 152 -13.09 -3.20 -5.36
CA MET A 152 -12.38 -4.38 -4.88
C MET A 152 -12.45 -5.54 -5.88
N LYS A 153 -13.64 -5.81 -6.46
CA LYS A 153 -13.82 -6.85 -7.49
C LYS A 153 -12.97 -6.59 -8.73
N ARG A 154 -12.86 -5.34 -9.18
CA ARG A 154 -12.07 -4.97 -10.36
C ARG A 154 -10.57 -4.99 -10.12
N LEU A 155 -10.12 -4.75 -8.87
CA LEU A 155 -8.70 -4.75 -8.48
C LEU A 155 -8.18 -6.15 -8.10
N SER A 156 -9.04 -7.01 -7.57
CA SER A 156 -8.74 -8.40 -7.19
C SER A 156 -7.93 -9.21 -8.21
N PRO A 157 -8.20 -9.16 -9.55
CA PRO A 157 -7.40 -9.92 -10.51
C PRO A 157 -5.98 -9.39 -10.73
N ARG A 158 -5.67 -8.15 -10.33
CA ARG A 158 -4.37 -7.49 -10.57
C ARG A 158 -3.47 -7.49 -9.35
N VAL A 159 -4.03 -7.50 -8.14
CA VAL A 159 -3.28 -7.41 -6.88
C VAL A 159 -4.05 -8.10 -5.75
N ASN A 160 -3.32 -8.60 -4.74
CA ASN A 160 -3.93 -9.16 -3.54
C ASN A 160 -4.61 -8.05 -2.72
N VAL A 161 -5.93 -7.95 -2.82
CA VAL A 161 -6.72 -6.95 -2.07
C VAL A 161 -7.06 -7.49 -0.68
N ILE A 162 -6.69 -6.75 0.36
CA ILE A 162 -6.98 -7.06 1.76
C ILE A 162 -7.90 -5.97 2.31
N PRO A 163 -9.20 -6.26 2.53
CA PRO A 163 -10.11 -5.30 3.15
C PRO A 163 -9.77 -5.11 4.63
N VAL A 164 -9.66 -3.85 5.05
CA VAL A 164 -9.38 -3.43 6.43
C VAL A 164 -10.47 -2.45 6.85
N ILE A 165 -11.05 -2.67 8.03
CA ILE A 165 -12.02 -1.73 8.61
C ILE A 165 -11.23 -0.58 9.23
N GLY A 166 -11.37 0.62 8.67
CA GLY A 166 -10.76 1.83 9.22
C GLY A 166 -11.43 2.24 10.53
N LYS A 167 -10.65 2.81 11.46
CA LYS A 167 -11.12 3.28 12.79
C LYS A 167 -12.05 2.28 13.48
N ALA A 168 -11.61 1.03 13.60
CA ALA A 168 -12.42 -0.03 14.22
C ALA A 168 -12.79 0.24 15.69
N ASP A 169 -12.12 1.21 16.34
CA ASP A 169 -12.43 1.73 17.67
C ASP A 169 -13.79 2.42 17.76
N THR A 170 -14.40 2.82 16.63
CA THR A 170 -15.75 3.41 16.61
C THR A 170 -16.87 2.39 16.77
N PHE A 171 -16.58 1.10 16.64
CA PHE A 171 -17.56 0.03 16.76
C PHE A 171 -17.52 -0.64 18.13
N THR A 172 -18.69 -0.98 18.66
CA THR A 172 -18.76 -1.96 19.75
C THR A 172 -18.39 -3.37 19.24
N PRO A 173 -17.93 -4.28 20.11
CA PRO A 173 -17.57 -5.64 19.70
C PRO A 173 -18.71 -6.39 19.00
N SER A 174 -19.96 -6.14 19.40
CA SER A 174 -21.16 -6.73 18.81
C SER A 174 -21.43 -6.19 17.41
N GLU A 175 -21.30 -4.88 17.21
CA GLU A 175 -21.47 -4.24 15.90
C GLU A 175 -20.36 -4.64 14.92
N LEU A 176 -19.11 -4.74 15.39
CA LEU A 176 -17.99 -5.18 14.57
C LEU A 176 -18.20 -6.61 14.05
N LYS A 177 -18.73 -7.50 14.88
CA LYS A 177 -19.06 -8.87 14.46
C LYS A 177 -20.18 -8.86 13.41
N GLY A 178 -21.25 -8.10 13.67
CA GLY A 178 -22.35 -7.96 12.72
C GLY A 178 -21.94 -7.33 11.39
N PHE A 179 -21.00 -6.38 11.41
CA PHE A 179 -20.46 -5.73 10.21
C PHE A 179 -19.57 -6.68 9.39
N LYS A 180 -18.83 -7.59 10.03
CA LYS A 180 -18.00 -8.59 9.34
C LYS A 180 -18.81 -9.72 8.71
N GLU A 181 -19.97 -10.04 9.26
CA GLU A 181 -20.86 -11.10 8.76
C GLU A 181 -21.72 -10.66 7.58
N ARG A 182 -21.86 -9.35 7.34
CA ARG A 182 -22.69 -8.75 6.29
C ARG A 182 -21.87 -8.33 5.08
#